data_AF-A0A7X0DJV6-F1
#
_entry.id   AF-A0A7X0DJV6-F1
#
_cell.length_a   1.000
_cell.length_b   1.000
_cell.length_c   1.000
_cell.angle_alpha   90.00
_cell.angle_beta   90.00
_cell.angle_gamma   90.00
#
_symmetry.space_group_name_H-M   'P 1'
#
loop_
_entity.id
_entity.type
_entity.pdbx_description
1 polymer ?
#
loop_
_entity_poly.entity_id
_entity_poly.type
_entity_poly.pdbx_seq_one_letter_code
_entity_poly.pdbx_strand_id
1 'polypeptide(L)'
;MSAVKNNLIYKSEHLKPLNPILYTQFYIRTYNVDSNATIEIKSEAQYLDQYDKITLTKGKLKSISILAQKNNMDKKGLKNLLQLKNHKDFYNFYENNYIRCCLNFEDKQKKEINLMPLFHYHSLLSINKAILGKEKDGDLQFGSSFYVSTNYSWKYISFAKFQKTLNKVKLIYSPYSNKKYYIKISQNIYDTLKILTNPSKLKEFIK
;
A
#
# COMPACT_ATOMS: atom_id res chain seq x y z
N MET A 1 -8.04 -26.32 49.81
CA MET A 1 -9.39 -26.00 49.25
C MET A 1 -9.73 -24.61 49.75
N SER A 2 -10.09 -23.59 48.97
CA SER A 2 -10.64 -23.52 47.63
C SER A 2 -10.24 -22.20 46.96
N ALA A 3 -9.97 -22.26 45.66
CA ALA A 3 -9.69 -21.11 44.80
C ALA A 3 -10.95 -20.25 44.61
N VAL A 4 -10.86 -18.95 44.90
CA VAL A 4 -11.87 -17.99 44.44
C VAL A 4 -11.41 -17.44 43.08
N LYS A 5 -12.25 -17.74 42.09
CA LYS A 5 -12.04 -17.55 40.65
C LYS A 5 -11.93 -16.08 40.25
N ASN A 6 -10.98 -15.83 39.35
CA ASN A 6 -10.98 -14.70 38.43
C ASN A 6 -12.33 -14.55 37.73
N ASN A 7 -12.84 -13.32 37.65
CA ASN A 7 -13.70 -12.87 36.57
C ASN A 7 -13.34 -11.41 36.21
N LEU A 8 -12.09 -11.21 35.77
CA LEU A 8 -11.79 -10.09 34.88
C LEU A 8 -12.41 -10.43 33.53
N ILE A 9 -13.68 -10.07 33.37
CA ILE A 9 -14.35 -10.11 32.07
C ILE A 9 -13.75 -8.97 31.26
N TYR A 10 -12.68 -9.28 30.52
CA TYR A 10 -12.21 -8.43 29.43
C TYR A 10 -13.16 -8.63 28.26
N LYS A 11 -14.23 -7.81 28.20
CA LYS A 11 -15.02 -7.67 26.98
C LYS A 11 -14.21 -6.87 25.97
N SER A 12 -13.37 -7.55 25.19
CA SER A 12 -12.88 -6.97 23.92
C SER A 12 -13.99 -7.11 22.87
N GLU A 13 -15.06 -6.34 23.01
CA GLU A 13 -16.02 -6.15 21.93
C GLU A 13 -15.33 -5.29 20.86
N HIS A 14 -14.83 -5.97 19.82
CA HIS A 14 -14.20 -5.44 18.62
C HIS A 14 -12.73 -4.99 18.75
N LEU A 15 -11.83 -5.97 18.84
CA LEU A 15 -10.54 -5.82 18.14
C LEU A 15 -10.83 -5.78 16.62
N LYS A 16 -11.28 -4.62 16.12
CA LYS A 16 -10.97 -4.23 14.73
C LYS A 16 -9.46 -4.51 14.56
N PRO A 17 -9.00 -5.08 13.43
CA PRO A 17 -7.57 -5.19 13.22
C PRO A 17 -7.00 -3.78 13.39
N LEU A 18 -6.22 -3.57 14.45
CA LEU A 18 -5.57 -2.30 14.75
C LEU A 18 -4.86 -1.91 13.46
N ASN A 19 -5.40 -0.93 12.75
CA ASN A 19 -4.72 -0.37 11.60
C ASN A 19 -3.73 0.64 12.17
N PRO A 20 -2.42 0.34 12.24
CA PRO A 20 -1.42 1.23 12.83
C PRO A 20 -1.35 2.60 12.12
N ILE A 21 -1.93 2.73 10.93
CA ILE A 21 -2.09 4.02 10.23
C ILE A 21 -2.99 4.98 11.04
N LEU A 22 -4.01 4.48 11.73
CA LEU A 22 -4.99 5.34 12.42
C LEU A 22 -4.40 6.05 13.65
N TYR A 23 -3.33 5.52 14.25
CA TYR A 23 -2.64 6.13 15.40
C TYR A 23 -1.35 6.87 15.02
N THR A 24 -0.93 6.77 13.76
CA THR A 24 0.33 7.38 13.30
C THR A 24 0.03 8.68 12.56
N GLN A 25 0.54 9.80 13.06
CA GLN A 25 0.44 11.09 12.37
C GLN A 25 1.52 11.18 11.28
N PHE A 26 1.11 11.61 10.07
CA PHE A 26 2.00 11.80 8.94
C PHE A 26 1.95 13.25 8.44
N TYR A 27 3.09 13.78 8.01
CA TYR A 27 3.12 14.86 7.03
C TYR A 27 2.90 14.25 5.64
N ILE A 28 1.96 14.82 4.88
CA ILE A 28 1.55 14.27 3.58
C ILE A 28 1.79 15.33 2.50
N ARG A 29 2.48 14.94 1.43
CA ARG A 29 2.57 15.74 0.20
C ARG A 29 2.12 14.91 -0.99
N THR A 30 1.17 15.43 -1.76
CA THR A 30 0.56 14.73 -2.89
C THR A 30 1.01 15.36 -4.20
N TYR A 31 1.42 14.50 -5.14
CA TYR A 31 1.92 14.86 -6.45
C TYR A 31 0.98 14.27 -7.50
N ASN A 32 0.37 15.14 -8.31
CA ASN A 32 -0.42 14.69 -9.45
C ASN A 32 0.50 14.04 -10.48
N VAL A 33 0.03 12.96 -11.11
CA VAL A 33 0.79 12.24 -12.13
C VAL A 33 -0.06 12.08 -13.38
N ASP A 34 0.54 12.33 -14.53
CA ASP A 34 -0.05 11.91 -15.80
C ASP A 34 0.37 10.47 -16.09
N SER A 35 -0.46 9.52 -15.66
CA SER A 35 -0.19 8.09 -15.79
C SER A 35 -1.38 7.34 -16.34
N ASN A 36 -1.14 6.47 -17.33
CA ASN A 36 -2.13 5.52 -17.83
C ASN A 36 -2.15 4.21 -17.02
N ALA A 37 -1.56 4.20 -15.83
CA ALA A 37 -1.64 3.07 -14.93
C ALA A 37 -3.06 2.91 -14.38
N THR A 38 -3.55 1.67 -14.37
CA THR A 38 -4.89 1.31 -13.88
C THR A 38 -4.80 0.20 -12.85
N ILE A 39 -5.78 0.19 -11.95
CA ILE A 39 -5.96 -0.84 -10.93
C ILE A 39 -7.36 -1.42 -11.03
N GLU A 40 -7.50 -2.69 -10.67
CA GLU A 40 -8.76 -3.36 -10.42
C GLU A 40 -8.64 -4.15 -9.13
N ILE A 41 -9.49 -3.86 -8.15
CA ILE A 41 -9.55 -4.55 -6.85
C ILE A 41 -10.87 -5.28 -6.78
N LYS A 42 -10.83 -6.57 -6.41
CA LYS A 42 -12.02 -7.37 -6.14
C LYS A 42 -11.84 -8.07 -4.80
N SER A 43 -12.85 -8.02 -3.94
CA SER A 43 -12.92 -8.85 -2.74
C SER A 43 -14.29 -9.48 -2.65
N GLU A 44 -14.34 -10.80 -2.82
CA GLU A 44 -15.52 -11.61 -2.51
C GLU A 44 -15.34 -12.16 -1.09
N ALA A 45 -15.83 -11.43 -0.08
CA ALA A 45 -16.02 -12.01 1.24
C ALA A 45 -17.45 -12.57 1.29
N GLN A 46 -17.57 -13.88 1.52
CA GLN A 46 -18.85 -14.56 1.72
C GLN A 46 -19.08 -15.01 3.17
N TYR A 47 -18.11 -14.81 4.07
CA TYR A 47 -18.22 -15.26 5.45
C TYR A 47 -17.73 -14.21 6.46
N LEU A 48 -18.58 -14.01 7.47
CA LEU A 48 -18.44 -13.23 8.70
C LEU A 48 -18.53 -11.71 8.55
N ASP A 49 -19.73 -11.16 8.77
CA ASP A 49 -20.11 -9.84 9.33
C ASP A 49 -19.18 -8.62 9.10
N GLN A 50 -18.43 -8.61 8.00
CA GLN A 50 -17.72 -7.45 7.51
C GLN A 50 -18.55 -6.87 6.37
N TYR A 51 -19.33 -5.85 6.73
CA TYR A 51 -20.28 -5.11 5.91
C TYR A 51 -19.72 -4.43 4.64
N ASP A 52 -18.46 -4.62 4.30
CA ASP A 52 -17.89 -4.01 3.10
C ASP A 52 -17.42 -5.10 2.12
N LYS A 53 -18.30 -5.49 1.20
CA LYS A 53 -17.84 -6.06 -0.07
C LYS A 53 -16.99 -4.99 -0.76
N ILE A 54 -15.72 -5.26 -1.07
CA ILE A 54 -15.04 -4.42 -2.09
C ILE A 54 -15.70 -4.82 -3.41
N THR A 55 -16.80 -4.16 -3.71
CA THR A 55 -17.45 -4.18 -5.01
C THR A 55 -16.38 -3.84 -6.04
N LEU A 56 -16.20 -4.69 -7.04
CA LEU A 56 -15.19 -4.57 -8.09
C LEU A 56 -14.89 -3.10 -8.42
N THR A 57 -13.75 -2.59 -7.94
CA THR A 57 -13.40 -1.18 -8.11
C THR A 57 -12.28 -1.06 -9.11
N LYS A 58 -12.45 -0.23 -10.13
CA LYS A 58 -11.44 0.04 -11.16
C LYS A 58 -11.08 1.51 -11.14
N GLY A 59 -9.78 1.83 -11.10
CA GLY A 59 -9.33 3.21 -11.09
C GLY A 59 -8.12 3.46 -11.98
N LYS A 60 -7.93 4.72 -12.37
CA LYS A 60 -6.73 5.23 -13.05
C LYS A 60 -5.87 5.96 -12.02
N LEU A 61 -4.55 5.78 -12.06
CA LEU A 61 -3.63 6.47 -11.15
C LEU A 61 -3.70 7.97 -11.44
N LYS A 62 -3.99 8.76 -10.42
CA LYS A 62 -4.17 10.22 -10.51
C LYS A 62 -3.08 10.97 -9.77
N SER A 63 -2.67 10.45 -8.63
CA SER A 63 -1.65 11.08 -7.81
C SER A 63 -0.90 10.07 -6.95
N ILE A 64 0.21 10.53 -6.40
CA ILE A 64 1.02 9.79 -5.45
C ILE A 64 1.19 10.66 -4.23
N SER A 65 0.84 10.16 -3.06
CA SER A 65 1.13 10.82 -1.79
C SER A 65 2.40 10.25 -1.19
N ILE A 66 3.30 11.11 -0.75
CA ILE A 66 4.47 10.77 0.06
C ILE A 66 4.14 11.15 1.50
N LEU A 67 4.27 10.17 2.39
CA LEU A 67 3.92 10.27 3.81
C LEU A 67 5.19 10.13 4.63
N ALA A 68 5.45 11.10 5.50
CA ALA A 68 6.56 11.07 6.44
C ALA A 68 6.04 11.06 7.88
N GLN A 69 6.49 10.10 8.68
CA GLN A 69 5.97 9.93 10.04
C GLN A 69 6.38 11.12 10.92
N LYS A 70 5.39 11.80 11.53
CA LYS A 70 5.62 13.02 12.30
C LYS A 70 6.53 12.80 13.51
N ASN A 71 6.40 11.66 14.19
CA ASN A 71 7.23 11.35 15.36
C ASN A 71 8.72 11.16 15.02
N ASN A 72 9.04 10.89 13.76
CA ASN A 72 10.42 10.78 13.28
C ASN A 72 10.93 12.10 12.68
N MET A 73 10.06 13.13 12.60
CA MET A 73 10.38 14.45 12.06
C MET A 73 10.28 15.52 13.15
N ASP A 74 11.42 15.91 13.70
CA ASP A 74 11.53 17.14 14.47
C ASP A 74 11.39 18.38 13.56
N LYS A 75 11.32 19.59 14.13
CA LYS A 75 11.27 20.85 13.35
C LYS A 75 12.43 20.97 12.34
N LYS A 76 13.58 20.37 12.66
CA LYS A 76 14.76 20.31 11.80
C LYS A 76 14.55 19.32 10.64
N GLY A 77 13.93 18.17 10.87
CA GLY A 77 13.56 17.16 9.89
C GLY A 77 12.53 17.65 8.87
N LEU A 78 11.56 18.47 9.29
CA LEU A 78 10.62 19.11 8.37
C LEU A 78 11.30 20.17 7.49
N LYS A 79 12.18 20.99 8.09
CA LYS A 79 13.02 21.94 7.35
C LYS A 79 13.96 21.21 6.38
N ASN A 80 14.53 20.07 6.80
CA ASN A 80 15.36 19.21 5.98
C ASN A 80 14.55 18.61 4.82
N LEU A 81 13.31 18.13 5.02
CA LEU A 81 12.46 17.67 3.90
C LEU A 81 12.31 18.74 2.82
N LEU A 82 12.13 20.00 3.22
CA LEU A 82 12.04 21.15 2.31
C LEU A 82 13.39 21.50 1.66
N GLN A 83 14.50 21.32 2.38
CA GLN A 83 15.87 21.63 1.94
C GLN A 83 16.53 20.48 1.13
N LEU A 84 16.09 19.24 1.32
CA LEU A 84 16.59 18.01 0.68
C LEU A 84 16.38 17.98 -0.83
N LYS A 85 15.67 18.97 -1.39
CA LYS A 85 15.74 19.31 -2.81
C LYS A 85 17.18 19.33 -3.33
N ASN A 86 18.18 19.65 -2.49
CA ASN A 86 19.56 19.89 -2.93
C ASN A 86 20.68 18.97 -2.37
N HIS A 87 20.44 17.85 -1.66
CA HIS A 87 21.57 17.14 -0.98
C HIS A 87 21.69 15.61 -1.10
N LYS A 88 22.93 15.15 -0.90
CA LYS A 88 23.45 13.76 -0.87
C LYS A 88 22.86 12.92 0.28
N ASP A 89 22.32 13.59 1.30
CA ASP A 89 21.74 12.99 2.53
C ASP A 89 20.30 12.49 2.38
N PHE A 90 19.69 12.61 1.19
CA PHE A 90 18.33 12.13 0.94
C PHE A 90 18.17 10.64 1.24
N TYR A 91 19.20 9.83 0.95
CA TYR A 91 19.21 8.39 1.23
C TYR A 91 19.06 8.10 2.73
N ASN A 92 19.94 8.67 3.55
CA ASN A 92 19.90 8.53 5.00
C ASN A 92 18.58 9.05 5.57
N PHE A 93 18.09 10.18 5.06
CA PHE A 93 16.80 10.71 5.47
C PHE A 93 15.65 9.75 5.13
N TYR A 94 15.66 9.17 3.93
CA TYR A 94 14.62 8.27 3.47
C TYR A 94 14.53 7.01 4.33
N GLU A 95 15.67 6.39 4.61
CA GLU A 95 15.76 5.18 5.43
C GLU A 95 15.38 5.46 6.90
N ASN A 96 15.79 6.62 7.45
CA ASN A 96 15.57 6.94 8.87
C ASN A 96 14.19 7.55 9.19
N ASN A 97 13.50 8.18 8.23
CA ASN A 97 12.25 8.93 8.50
C ASN A 97 10.98 8.15 8.19
N TYR A 98 11.10 6.84 7.95
CA TYR A 98 9.96 5.95 7.70
C TYR A 98 9.02 6.48 6.60
N ILE A 99 9.61 6.87 5.47
CA ILE A 99 8.85 7.41 4.34
C ILE A 99 7.99 6.30 3.72
N ARG A 100 6.70 6.59 3.59
CA ARG A 100 5.72 5.72 2.91
C ARG A 100 5.18 6.43 1.67
N CYS A 101 4.61 5.63 0.76
CA CYS A 101 3.90 6.16 -0.39
C CYS A 101 2.49 5.61 -0.42
N CYS A 102 1.56 6.40 -0.93
CA CYS A 102 0.21 5.99 -1.24
C CYS A 102 -0.07 6.27 -2.70
N LEU A 103 -0.46 5.23 -3.44
CA LEU A 103 -0.90 5.35 -4.83
C LEU A 103 -2.39 5.68 -4.82
N ASN A 104 -2.76 6.83 -5.37
CA ASN A 104 -4.14 7.31 -5.37
C ASN A 104 -4.72 7.14 -6.77
N PHE A 105 -5.70 6.25 -6.87
CA PHE A 105 -6.44 6.00 -8.09
C PHE A 105 -7.83 6.63 -7.98
N GLU A 106 -8.39 7.00 -9.12
CA GLU A 106 -9.73 7.53 -9.24
C GLU A 106 -10.55 6.65 -10.18
N ASP A 107 -11.74 6.25 -9.76
CA ASP A 107 -12.68 5.53 -10.63
C ASP A 107 -13.45 6.48 -11.57
N LYS A 108 -14.26 5.91 -12.48
CA LYS A 108 -15.06 6.70 -13.42
C LYS A 108 -16.11 7.59 -12.74
N GLN A 109 -16.46 7.31 -11.48
CA GLN A 109 -17.40 8.06 -10.67
C GLN A 109 -16.70 9.06 -9.73
N LYS A 110 -15.40 9.32 -9.94
CA LYS A 110 -14.55 10.19 -9.10
C LYS A 110 -14.38 9.70 -7.66
N LYS A 111 -14.57 8.41 -7.41
CA LYS A 111 -14.29 7.81 -6.09
C LYS A 111 -12.81 7.49 -5.98
N GLU A 112 -12.24 7.82 -4.82
CA GLU A 112 -10.85 7.57 -4.51
C GLU A 112 -10.62 6.12 -4.08
N ILE A 113 -9.54 5.54 -4.62
CA ILE A 113 -9.00 4.25 -4.24
C ILE A 113 -7.55 4.49 -3.85
N ASN A 114 -7.22 4.30 -2.57
CA ASN A 114 -5.88 4.51 -2.09
C ASN A 114 -5.22 3.16 -1.85
N LEU A 115 -4.04 2.95 -2.42
CA LEU A 115 -3.23 1.74 -2.24
C LEU A 115 -1.92 2.12 -1.56
N MET A 116 -1.77 1.75 -0.30
CA MET A 116 -0.55 1.98 0.47
C MET A 116 0.15 0.65 0.78
N PRO A 117 1.39 0.44 0.32
CA PRO A 117 2.22 -0.70 0.74
C PRO A 117 2.38 -0.74 2.25
N LEU A 118 2.26 -1.93 2.86
CA LEU A 118 2.58 -2.13 4.28
C LEU A 118 4.09 -1.89 4.51
N PHE A 119 4.90 -2.56 3.69
CA PHE A 119 6.34 -2.40 3.65
C PHE A 119 6.68 -1.68 2.34
N HIS A 120 7.10 -0.41 2.49
CA HIS A 120 7.22 0.54 1.39
C HIS A 120 7.92 -0.05 0.16
N TYR A 121 9.10 -0.64 0.35
CA TYR A 121 9.89 -1.19 -0.75
C TYR A 121 9.46 -2.59 -1.18
N HIS A 122 9.21 -3.50 -0.25
CA HIS A 122 9.04 -4.92 -0.59
C HIS A 122 7.82 -5.17 -1.47
N SER A 123 6.65 -4.63 -1.13
CA SER A 123 5.43 -4.86 -1.91
C SER A 123 5.53 -4.27 -3.32
N LEU A 124 6.05 -3.05 -3.45
CA LEU A 124 6.21 -2.39 -4.75
C LEU A 124 7.29 -3.07 -5.60
N LEU A 125 8.40 -3.47 -4.99
CA LEU A 125 9.49 -4.18 -5.67
C LEU A 125 9.03 -5.55 -6.15
N SER A 126 8.23 -6.28 -5.36
CA SER A 126 7.65 -7.56 -5.77
C SER A 126 6.77 -7.42 -7.01
N ILE A 127 5.96 -6.36 -7.11
CA ILE A 127 5.19 -6.08 -8.34
C ILE A 127 6.14 -5.76 -9.50
N ASN A 128 7.14 -4.90 -9.27
CA ASN A 128 8.09 -4.49 -10.31
C ASN A 128 8.84 -5.70 -10.89
N LYS A 129 9.27 -6.63 -10.04
CA LYS A 129 9.90 -7.88 -10.46
C LYS A 129 8.94 -8.82 -11.18
N ALA A 130 7.68 -8.92 -10.74
CA ALA A 130 6.67 -9.70 -11.45
C ALA A 130 6.43 -9.16 -12.88
N ILE A 131 6.39 -7.83 -13.05
CA ILE A 131 6.30 -7.18 -14.38
C ILE A 131 7.49 -7.60 -15.26
N LEU A 132 8.72 -7.50 -14.74
CA LEU A 132 9.96 -7.76 -15.48
C LEU A 132 10.30 -9.25 -15.68
N GLY A 133 9.77 -10.16 -14.85
CA GLY A 133 10.10 -11.58 -14.90
C GLY A 133 9.74 -12.24 -16.23
N LYS A 134 10.32 -13.39 -16.57
CA LYS A 134 9.91 -14.14 -17.78
C LYS A 134 8.65 -14.98 -17.54
N GLU A 135 8.40 -15.33 -16.28
CA GLU A 135 7.30 -16.19 -15.86
C GLU A 135 5.94 -15.51 -16.06
N LYS A 136 4.96 -16.32 -16.48
CA LYS A 136 3.56 -15.89 -16.59
C LYS A 136 2.82 -15.99 -15.27
N ASP A 137 3.28 -16.80 -14.35
CA ASP A 137 2.69 -16.98 -13.02
C ASP A 137 3.74 -17.59 -12.10
N GLY A 138 3.63 -17.32 -10.81
CA GLY A 138 4.63 -17.75 -9.84
C GLY A 138 4.41 -17.16 -8.47
N ASP A 139 5.35 -17.46 -7.58
CA ASP A 139 5.39 -16.88 -6.25
C ASP A 139 6.03 -15.49 -6.29
N LEU A 140 5.52 -14.58 -5.47
CA LEU A 140 6.17 -13.27 -5.29
C LEU A 140 7.45 -13.48 -4.51
N GLN A 141 8.54 -12.83 -4.94
CA GLN A 141 9.84 -12.92 -4.25
C GLN A 141 9.73 -12.57 -2.75
N PHE A 142 8.88 -11.59 -2.44
CA PHE A 142 8.46 -11.29 -1.08
C PHE A 142 6.94 -11.13 -1.07
N GLY A 143 6.30 -11.58 0.01
CA GLY A 143 4.88 -11.33 0.23
C GLY A 143 4.56 -9.85 0.05
N SER A 144 3.54 -9.55 -0.77
CA SER A 144 3.16 -8.19 -1.09
C SER A 144 1.90 -7.84 -0.35
N SER A 145 2.01 -6.92 0.60
CA SER A 145 0.89 -6.53 1.47
C SER A 145 0.58 -5.04 1.35
N PHE A 146 -0.71 -4.72 1.41
CA PHE A 146 -1.21 -3.37 1.21
C PHE A 146 -2.35 -3.05 2.17
N TYR A 147 -2.44 -1.78 2.53
CA TYR A 147 -3.67 -1.17 2.97
C TYR A 147 -4.38 -0.57 1.76
N VAL A 148 -5.65 -0.92 1.59
CA VAL A 148 -6.52 -0.39 0.55
C VAL A 148 -7.65 0.39 1.20
N SER A 149 -7.83 1.64 0.78
CA SER A 149 -9.03 2.41 1.07
C SER A 149 -9.89 2.50 -0.18
N THR A 150 -11.17 2.19 -0.02
CA THR A 150 -12.23 2.53 -0.98
C THR A 150 -13.28 3.30 -0.18
N ASN A 151 -13.54 4.57 -0.52
CA ASN A 151 -14.44 5.45 0.25
C ASN A 151 -14.08 5.52 1.75
N TYR A 152 -12.81 5.79 2.06
CA TYR A 152 -12.28 6.04 3.41
C TYR A 152 -12.27 4.82 4.38
N SER A 153 -12.77 3.66 3.96
CA SER A 153 -12.67 2.41 4.72
C SER A 153 -11.37 1.67 4.35
N TRP A 154 -10.41 1.64 5.28
CA TRP A 154 -9.12 0.99 5.09
C TRP A 154 -9.15 -0.50 5.43
N LYS A 155 -8.60 -1.31 4.53
CA LYS A 155 -8.53 -2.77 4.66
C LYS A 155 -7.13 -3.28 4.37
N TYR A 156 -6.72 -4.27 5.13
CA TYR A 156 -5.47 -4.97 4.90
C TYR A 156 -5.68 -6.15 3.94
N ILE A 157 -4.85 -6.23 2.92
CA ILE A 157 -4.80 -7.34 1.97
C ILE A 157 -3.35 -7.75 1.73
N SER A 158 -3.13 -9.05 1.53
CA SER A 158 -1.79 -9.61 1.35
C SER A 158 -1.78 -10.62 0.22
N PHE A 159 -0.66 -10.73 -0.46
CA PHE A 159 -0.50 -11.58 -1.63
C PHE A 159 0.78 -12.37 -1.52
N ALA A 160 0.73 -13.61 -2.02
CA ALA A 160 1.89 -14.51 -2.05
C ALA A 160 2.25 -14.88 -3.50
N LYS A 161 1.32 -14.76 -4.44
CA LYS A 161 1.52 -15.18 -5.83
C LYS A 161 1.09 -14.11 -6.82
N PHE A 162 1.57 -14.23 -8.05
CA PHE A 162 1.15 -13.40 -9.16
C PHE A 162 0.76 -14.23 -10.39
N GLN A 163 -0.09 -13.63 -11.22
CA GLN A 163 -0.39 -14.06 -12.58
C GLN A 163 -0.21 -12.84 -13.49
N LYS A 164 0.68 -12.94 -14.46
CA LYS A 164 0.98 -11.92 -15.45
C LYS A 164 0.32 -12.24 -16.78
N THR A 165 -0.37 -11.24 -17.32
CA THR A 165 -0.82 -11.20 -18.70
C THR A 165 -0.07 -10.08 -19.45
N LEU A 166 -0.24 -10.00 -20.76
CA LEU A 166 0.49 -9.07 -21.63
C LEU A 166 0.60 -7.64 -21.05
N ASN A 167 -0.51 -7.12 -20.50
CA ASN A 167 -0.59 -5.72 -20.05
C ASN A 167 -0.88 -5.57 -18.56
N LYS A 168 -1.00 -6.65 -17.78
CA LYS A 168 -1.38 -6.59 -16.36
C LYS A 168 -0.65 -7.64 -15.51
N VAL A 169 -0.45 -7.32 -14.23
CA VAL A 169 -0.06 -8.25 -13.18
C VAL A 169 -1.21 -8.36 -12.18
N LYS A 170 -1.66 -9.58 -11.93
CA LYS A 170 -2.69 -9.92 -10.94
C LYS A 170 -2.02 -10.52 -9.71
N LEU A 171 -2.12 -9.86 -8.58
CA LEU A 171 -1.72 -10.39 -7.28
C LEU A 171 -2.86 -11.20 -6.69
N ILE A 172 -2.56 -12.40 -6.22
CA ILE A 172 -3.52 -13.31 -5.59
C ILE A 172 -2.98 -13.85 -4.27
N TYR A 173 -3.90 -14.08 -3.33
CA TYR A 173 -3.56 -14.84 -2.13
C TYR A 173 -3.27 -16.29 -2.53
N SER A 174 -2.47 -16.99 -1.73
CA SER A 174 -2.11 -18.39 -1.95
C SER A 174 -3.31 -19.26 -2.37
N PRO A 175 -3.16 -20.20 -3.32
CA PRO A 175 -4.24 -21.03 -3.85
C PRO A 175 -4.88 -21.95 -2.80
N TYR A 176 -4.24 -22.13 -1.64
CA TYR A 176 -4.73 -22.95 -0.53
C TYR A 176 -5.68 -22.21 0.42
N SER A 177 -6.27 -21.10 -0.01
CA SER A 177 -7.12 -20.26 0.84
C SER A 177 -8.48 -20.01 0.23
N ASN A 178 -9.49 -20.02 1.09
CA ASN A 178 -10.85 -19.62 0.75
C ASN A 178 -10.99 -18.09 0.51
N LYS A 179 -9.91 -17.32 0.64
CA LYS A 179 -9.87 -15.87 0.40
C LYS A 179 -9.96 -15.57 -1.11
N LYS A 180 -11.10 -15.03 -1.54
CA LYS A 180 -11.36 -14.64 -2.93
C LYS A 180 -11.15 -13.14 -3.16
N TYR A 181 -9.93 -12.64 -2.93
CA TYR A 181 -9.57 -11.26 -3.29
C TYR A 181 -8.34 -11.19 -4.18
N TYR A 182 -8.27 -10.15 -5.01
CA TYR A 182 -7.13 -9.86 -5.86
C TYR A 182 -6.95 -8.36 -6.10
N ILE A 183 -5.72 -7.99 -6.48
CA ILE A 183 -5.44 -6.73 -7.17
C ILE A 183 -4.90 -7.05 -8.55
N LYS A 184 -5.46 -6.46 -9.60
CA LYS A 184 -4.83 -6.39 -10.92
C LYS A 184 -4.31 -4.99 -11.13
N ILE A 185 -3.06 -4.87 -11.53
CA ILE A 185 -2.41 -3.60 -11.83
C ILE A 185 -1.92 -3.67 -13.28
N SER A 186 -2.16 -2.63 -14.07
CA SER A 186 -1.59 -2.54 -15.41
C SER A 186 -0.08 -2.42 -15.34
N GLN A 187 0.64 -3.03 -16.29
CA GLN A 187 2.10 -2.92 -16.38
C GLN A 187 2.58 -1.48 -16.62
N ASN A 188 1.72 -0.56 -17.10
CA ASN A 188 2.00 0.88 -17.20
C ASN A 188 2.37 1.55 -15.85
N ILE A 189 2.16 0.87 -14.72
CA ILE A 189 2.64 1.34 -13.40
C ILE A 189 4.17 1.25 -13.28
N TYR A 190 4.86 0.54 -14.19
CA TYR A 190 6.27 0.20 -14.11
C TYR A 190 7.17 1.41 -13.81
N ASP A 191 7.04 2.49 -14.57
CA ASP A 191 7.89 3.68 -14.37
C ASP A 191 7.62 4.35 -13.01
N THR A 192 6.35 4.36 -12.57
CA THR A 192 5.99 4.79 -11.23
C THR A 192 6.68 3.92 -10.18
N LEU A 193 6.61 2.59 -10.30
CA LEU A 193 7.29 1.69 -9.36
C LEU A 193 8.81 1.88 -9.38
N LYS A 194 9.41 2.12 -10.56
CA LYS A 194 10.85 2.39 -10.72
C LYS A 194 11.27 3.67 -10.00
N ILE A 195 10.40 4.68 -9.97
CA ILE A 195 10.62 5.91 -9.19
C ILE A 195 10.50 5.60 -7.70
N LEU A 196 9.38 5.00 -7.27
CA LEU A 196 9.08 4.81 -5.84
C LEU A 196 10.01 3.81 -5.14
N THR A 197 10.57 2.85 -5.87
CA THR A 197 11.50 1.85 -5.32
C THR A 197 12.97 2.26 -5.40
N ASN A 198 13.27 3.46 -5.92
CA ASN A 198 14.64 3.95 -6.04
C ASN A 198 14.77 5.33 -5.38
N PRO A 199 15.53 5.49 -4.28
CA PRO A 199 15.61 6.75 -3.56
C PRO A 199 16.12 7.91 -4.42
N SER A 200 17.10 7.70 -5.31
CA SER A 200 17.58 8.76 -6.22
C SER A 200 16.48 9.24 -7.16
N LYS A 201 15.70 8.33 -7.75
CA LYS A 201 14.61 8.71 -8.65
C LYS A 201 13.45 9.35 -7.90
N LEU A 202 13.14 8.83 -6.72
CA LEU A 202 12.12 9.39 -5.86
C LEU A 202 12.49 10.82 -5.44
N LYS A 203 13.77 11.07 -5.13
CA LYS A 203 14.28 12.42 -4.87
C LYS A 203 13.96 13.38 -6.01
N GLU A 204 14.28 13.00 -7.25
CA GLU A 204 14.00 13.84 -8.41
C GLU A 204 12.49 14.05 -8.62
N PHE A 205 11.67 13.02 -8.38
CA PHE A 205 10.23 13.10 -8.49
C PHE A 205 9.58 14.08 -7.49
N ILE A 206 10.12 14.21 -6.28
CA ILE A 206 9.51 15.02 -5.21
C ILE A 206 9.98 16.48 -5.15
N LYS A 207 10.98 16.87 -5.96
CA LYS A 207 11.50 18.24 -6.04
C LYS A 207 10.40 19.25 -6.38
#